data_AF-I4KAU9-F1
#
_entry.id   AF-I4KAU9-F1
#
_cell.length_a   1.000
_cell.length_b   1.000
_cell.length_c   1.000
_cell.angle_alpha   90.00
_cell.angle_beta   90.00
_cell.angle_gamma   90.00
#
_symmetry.space_group_name_H-M   'P 1'
#
loop_
_entity.id
_entity.type
_entity.pdbx_description
1 polymer ?
#
loop_
_entity_poly.entity_id
_entity_poly.type
_entity_poly.pdbx_seq_one_letter_code
_entity_poly.pdbx_strand_id
1 'polypeptide(L)'
;MKVLKSTLAIFTAAAVLGVSGFAQAGATLDAVQKKGFVQCGVSDGLPGFSVPDASGKILGIDADYCRAVAAAVFGDATKVKFSQLNAKERFTALQSGEVDILSRNTTMTSSRDAGMGLKFPGFITYYDGIGFLVNNKLGVKSAKELDGATICIQAGTTTELNVSDYFRANNLKYTPITFDTSDESAKSLESGRCDVLTSDKSQLFAQRSKLASPKDYVVLPETISKEPLGPVVRNGDDEWLAIVRWVGYAMLNAEEAGVTSKNVEAEAKATKNPDVARLLGADGEYGKDLKVKKDWVVQIVKQVGNYGEMFERNLGKSTPLEIDRGLNALWNNGGIQYAPPVR
;
A
#
# COMPACT_ATOMS: atom_id res chain seq x y z
N MET A 1 73.13 -16.16 40.38
CA MET A 1 72.45 -16.25 41.69
C MET A 1 70.96 -16.44 41.42
N LYS A 2 70.36 -17.41 42.12
CA LYS A 2 68.92 -17.78 42.27
C LYS A 2 67.87 -16.80 41.66
N VAL A 3 66.97 -17.19 40.74
CA VAL A 3 65.82 -18.14 40.83
C VAL A 3 64.52 -17.47 41.33
N LEU A 4 63.39 -17.74 40.62
CA LEU A 4 61.95 -17.66 41.01
C LEU A 4 61.34 -16.22 41.08
N LYS A 5 60.06 -15.92 40.78
CA LYS A 5 58.77 -16.62 40.53
C LYS A 5 57.80 -15.52 40.02
N SER A 6 57.08 -15.69 38.90
CA SER A 6 55.68 -16.15 38.81
C SER A 6 54.57 -15.13 39.17
N THR A 7 53.67 -14.92 38.17
CA THR A 7 52.20 -14.68 38.24
C THR A 7 51.71 -13.32 38.79
N LEU A 8 50.62 -12.66 38.35
CA LEU A 8 49.30 -13.06 37.79
C LEU A 8 48.49 -11.81 37.32
N ALA A 9 47.45 -12.05 36.50
CA ALA A 9 46.19 -11.27 36.26
C ALA A 9 46.29 -9.90 35.54
N ILE A 10 45.87 -9.79 34.26
CA ILE A 10 44.49 -9.58 33.73
C ILE A 10 43.83 -8.29 34.23
N PHE A 11 43.75 -7.29 33.34
CA PHE A 11 42.59 -6.39 33.24
C PHE A 11 42.37 -6.02 31.77
N THR A 12 41.58 -6.86 31.09
CA THR A 12 40.83 -6.51 29.89
C THR A 12 39.69 -5.57 30.30
N ALA A 13 39.79 -4.29 29.93
CA ALA A 13 38.64 -3.39 29.91
C ALA A 13 38.34 -3.05 28.45
N ALA A 14 37.58 -3.94 27.81
CA ALA A 14 36.93 -3.64 26.55
C ALA A 14 35.94 -2.49 26.80
N ALA A 15 36.23 -1.31 26.26
CA ALA A 15 35.26 -0.25 26.13
C ALA A 15 34.27 -0.64 25.03
N VAL A 16 33.37 -1.57 25.36
CA VAL A 16 32.09 -1.70 24.67
C VAL A 16 31.28 -0.49 25.12
N LEU A 17 31.50 0.65 24.46
CA LEU A 17 30.50 1.70 24.43
C LEU A 17 29.29 1.08 23.75
N GLY A 18 28.34 0.66 24.57
CA GLY A 18 27.04 0.22 24.11
C GLY A 18 26.50 1.28 23.16
N VAL A 19 26.35 0.92 21.90
CA VAL A 19 25.34 1.53 21.05
C VAL A 19 24.02 1.07 21.65
N SER A 20 23.62 1.71 22.74
CA SER A 20 22.23 1.76 23.15
C SER A 20 21.50 2.32 21.95
N GLY A 21 20.86 1.43 21.18
CA GLY A 21 19.87 1.83 20.20
C GLY A 21 18.90 2.73 20.93
N PHE A 22 18.96 4.03 20.63
CA PHE A 22 17.91 4.93 21.05
C PHE A 22 16.64 4.35 20.45
N ALA A 23 15.80 3.78 21.30
CA ALA A 23 14.39 3.69 21.03
C ALA A 23 13.93 5.14 20.83
N GLN A 24 13.94 5.59 19.58
CA GLN A 24 13.40 6.88 19.19
C GLN A 24 11.89 6.79 19.40
N ALA A 25 11.40 7.35 20.50
CA ALA A 25 10.01 7.78 20.56
C ALA A 25 9.70 8.62 19.30
N GLY A 26 8.54 8.36 18.70
CA GLY A 26 8.29 8.45 17.24
C GLY A 26 8.71 9.74 16.55
N ALA A 27 9.92 9.75 16.01
CA ALA A 27 10.48 10.90 15.29
C ALA A 27 9.61 11.31 14.09
N THR A 28 8.90 10.37 13.47
CA THR A 28 8.02 10.67 12.33
C THR A 28 6.75 11.37 12.79
N LEU A 29 6.07 10.90 13.84
CA LEU A 29 4.87 11.56 14.35
C LEU A 29 5.17 12.98 14.81
N ASP A 30 6.25 13.17 15.57
CA ASP A 30 6.69 14.49 16.03
C ASP A 30 7.01 15.42 14.86
N ALA A 31 7.73 14.92 13.83
CA ALA A 31 8.02 15.69 12.63
C ALA A 31 6.77 16.05 11.83
N VAL A 32 5.83 15.10 11.69
CA VAL A 32 4.52 15.30 11.04
C VAL A 32 3.70 16.35 11.77
N GLN A 33 3.57 16.25 13.09
CA GLN A 33 2.86 17.23 13.91
C GLN A 33 3.51 18.62 13.84
N LYS A 34 4.85 18.68 13.93
CA LYS A 34 5.60 19.93 13.84
C LYS A 34 5.44 20.62 12.47
N LYS A 35 5.45 19.86 11.37
CA LYS A 35 5.27 20.42 10.02
C LYS A 35 3.80 20.64 9.64
N GLY A 36 2.88 20.03 10.38
CA GLY A 36 1.43 20.26 10.28
C GLY A 36 0.73 19.55 9.13
N PHE A 37 1.36 18.55 8.50
CA PHE A 37 0.75 17.71 7.47
C PHE A 37 1.50 16.38 7.32
N VAL A 38 0.81 15.35 6.82
CA VAL A 38 1.43 14.09 6.36
C VAL A 38 1.94 14.27 4.93
N GLN A 39 3.21 13.97 4.67
CA GLN A 39 3.76 13.89 3.32
C GLN A 39 3.65 12.44 2.84
N CYS A 40 2.79 12.19 1.85
CA CYS A 40 2.51 10.85 1.34
C CYS A 40 3.13 10.64 -0.05
N GLY A 41 3.92 9.57 -0.20
CA GLY A 41 4.35 9.09 -1.51
C GLY A 41 3.23 8.28 -2.17
N VAL A 42 2.86 8.66 -3.40
CA VAL A 42 1.80 8.03 -4.20
C VAL A 42 2.29 7.74 -5.62
N SER A 43 1.47 7.08 -6.45
CA SER A 43 1.84 6.77 -7.83
C SER A 43 1.82 8.02 -8.71
N ASP A 44 2.51 7.91 -9.83
CA ASP A 44 2.69 8.92 -10.87
C ASP A 44 1.43 9.13 -11.75
N GLY A 45 0.36 8.36 -11.57
CA GLY A 45 -0.89 8.57 -12.29
C GLY A 45 -1.65 7.29 -12.62
N LEU A 46 -1.97 6.49 -11.60
CA LEU A 46 -2.72 5.25 -11.75
C LEU A 46 -4.20 5.46 -11.37
N PRO A 47 -5.14 5.43 -12.34
CA PRO A 47 -6.57 5.55 -12.05
C PRO A 47 -7.03 4.55 -11.00
N GLY A 48 -7.90 5.01 -10.08
CA GLY A 48 -8.39 4.23 -8.95
C GLY A 48 -7.43 4.10 -7.78
N PHE A 49 -6.12 4.24 -7.98
CA PHE A 49 -5.09 4.17 -6.93
C PHE A 49 -4.60 5.54 -6.49
N SER A 50 -3.98 6.28 -7.40
CA SER A 50 -3.64 7.69 -7.18
C SER A 50 -3.44 8.41 -8.51
N VAL A 51 -4.32 9.35 -8.83
CA VAL A 51 -4.28 10.12 -10.07
C VAL A 51 -4.73 11.56 -9.81
N PRO A 52 -4.06 12.59 -10.36
CA PRO A 52 -4.56 13.96 -10.27
C PRO A 52 -5.85 14.11 -11.06
N ASP A 53 -6.83 14.80 -10.48
CA ASP A 53 -8.00 15.30 -11.22
C ASP A 53 -7.69 16.59 -11.98
N ALA A 54 -8.69 17.15 -12.67
CA ALA A 54 -8.55 18.38 -13.45
C ALA A 54 -8.16 19.61 -12.60
N SER A 55 -8.37 19.56 -11.28
CA SER A 55 -7.96 20.61 -10.33
C SER A 55 -6.59 20.36 -9.69
N GLY A 56 -5.93 19.25 -10.02
CA GLY A 56 -4.67 18.82 -9.42
C GLY A 56 -4.81 18.10 -8.08
N LYS A 57 -6.04 17.80 -7.63
CA LYS A 57 -6.27 17.02 -6.41
C LYS A 57 -6.02 15.53 -6.71
N ILE A 58 -5.20 14.87 -5.90
CA ILE A 58 -4.89 13.44 -6.08
C ILE A 58 -6.06 12.58 -5.58
N LEU A 59 -6.74 11.84 -6.46
CA LEU A 59 -7.83 10.92 -6.14
C LEU A 59 -7.36 9.47 -6.16
N GLY A 60 -8.04 8.57 -5.45
CA GLY A 60 -7.78 7.13 -5.48
C GLY A 60 -7.62 6.49 -4.09
N ILE A 61 -7.65 5.15 -4.05
CA ILE A 61 -7.64 4.39 -2.79
C ILE A 61 -6.37 4.63 -1.96
N ASP A 62 -5.21 4.77 -2.60
CA ASP A 62 -3.95 5.07 -1.93
C ASP A 62 -3.94 6.50 -1.39
N ALA A 63 -4.45 7.45 -2.19
CA ALA A 63 -4.54 8.85 -1.77
C ALA A 63 -5.51 9.03 -0.59
N ASP A 64 -6.60 8.27 -0.58
CA ASP A 64 -7.59 8.27 0.49
C ASP A 64 -7.07 7.61 1.76
N TYR A 65 -6.24 6.58 1.64
CA TYR A 65 -5.54 6.03 2.80
C TYR A 65 -4.61 7.06 3.44
N CYS A 66 -3.86 7.86 2.64
CA CYS A 66 -3.07 8.97 3.18
C CYS A 66 -3.95 10.01 3.90
N ARG A 67 -5.15 10.31 3.36
CA ARG A 67 -6.13 11.20 4.01
C ARG A 67 -6.67 10.64 5.31
N ALA A 68 -6.86 9.32 5.40
CA ALA A 68 -7.28 8.66 6.63
C ALA A 68 -6.21 8.80 7.72
N VAL A 69 -4.92 8.63 7.36
CA VAL A 69 -3.81 8.88 8.30
C VAL A 69 -3.78 10.34 8.75
N ALA A 70 -3.95 11.30 7.84
CA ALA A 70 -4.04 12.72 8.19
C ALA A 70 -5.24 13.04 9.10
N ALA A 71 -6.41 12.44 8.83
CA ALA A 71 -7.60 12.58 9.66
C ALA A 71 -7.39 12.02 11.07
N ALA A 72 -6.69 10.90 11.21
CA ALA A 72 -6.35 10.33 12.51
C ALA A 72 -5.42 11.26 13.32
N VAL A 73 -4.35 11.75 12.68
CA VAL A 73 -3.31 12.56 13.33
C VAL A 73 -3.80 13.97 13.67
N PHE A 74 -4.48 14.63 12.72
CA PHE A 74 -4.84 16.04 12.83
C PHE A 74 -6.32 16.29 13.12
N GLY A 75 -7.19 15.29 12.93
CA GLY A 75 -8.64 15.50 12.85
C GLY A 75 -9.08 16.15 11.53
N ASP A 76 -8.19 16.23 10.54
CA ASP A 76 -8.42 16.95 9.28
C ASP A 76 -7.75 16.20 8.12
N ALA A 77 -8.57 15.60 7.26
CA ALA A 77 -8.14 14.83 6.09
C ALA A 77 -7.43 15.67 5.02
N THR A 78 -7.53 17.00 5.09
CA THR A 78 -6.86 17.92 4.16
C THR A 78 -5.40 18.20 4.54
N LYS A 79 -4.96 17.79 5.74
CA LYS A 79 -3.57 17.91 6.22
C LYS A 79 -2.64 16.85 5.62
N VAL A 80 -2.69 16.72 4.30
CA VAL A 80 -1.87 15.79 3.53
C VAL A 80 -1.30 16.50 2.31
N LYS A 81 -0.03 16.21 1.99
CA LYS A 81 0.62 16.58 0.74
C LYS A 81 1.09 15.32 0.03
N PHE A 82 1.16 15.37 -1.29
CA PHE A 82 1.46 14.21 -2.11
C PHE A 82 2.76 14.42 -2.90
N SER A 83 3.64 13.42 -2.87
CA SER A 83 4.75 13.27 -3.82
C SER A 83 4.40 12.15 -4.79
N GLN A 84 4.32 12.46 -6.08
CA GLN A 84 4.14 11.45 -7.12
C GLN A 84 5.50 10.82 -7.43
N LEU A 85 5.58 9.48 -7.31
CA LEU A 85 6.83 8.75 -7.40
C LEU A 85 6.70 7.64 -8.46
N ASN A 86 7.74 7.44 -9.26
CA ASN A 86 7.83 6.26 -10.12
C ASN A 86 8.24 5.01 -9.31
N ALA A 87 8.28 3.84 -9.97
CA ALA A 87 8.58 2.57 -9.28
C ALA A 87 10.02 2.48 -8.75
N LYS A 88 10.98 3.17 -9.38
CA LYS A 88 12.40 3.12 -9.05
C LYS A 88 12.75 3.98 -7.84
N GLU A 89 12.15 5.16 -7.72
CA GLU A 89 12.51 6.14 -6.69
C GLU A 89 11.68 6.05 -5.40
N ARG A 90 10.51 5.37 -5.44
CA ARG A 90 9.54 5.35 -4.32
C ARG A 90 10.13 4.92 -2.98
N PHE A 91 11.05 3.95 -2.99
CA PHE A 91 11.67 3.46 -1.76
C PHE A 91 12.73 4.41 -1.24
N THR A 92 13.54 4.98 -2.12
CA THR A 92 14.55 5.98 -1.78
C THR A 92 13.90 7.22 -1.16
N ALA A 93 12.78 7.69 -1.70
CA ALA A 93 12.03 8.83 -1.15
C ALA A 93 11.53 8.57 0.28
N LEU A 94 11.09 7.33 0.58
CA LEU A 94 10.68 6.97 1.94
C LEU A 94 11.89 6.83 2.88
N GLN A 95 12.97 6.20 2.41
CA GLN A 95 14.21 6.01 3.15
C GLN A 95 14.90 7.33 3.51
N SER A 96 14.90 8.30 2.59
CA SER A 96 15.51 9.62 2.78
C SER A 96 14.72 10.53 3.71
N GLY A 97 13.47 10.17 4.04
CA GLY A 97 12.56 11.02 4.80
C GLY A 97 11.85 12.08 3.96
N GLU A 98 11.95 12.04 2.63
CA GLU A 98 11.18 12.92 1.75
C GLU A 98 9.68 12.72 1.95
N VAL A 99 9.23 11.48 2.11
CA VAL A 99 7.84 11.13 2.46
C VAL A 99 7.77 10.44 3.81
N ASP A 100 6.68 10.60 4.55
CA ASP A 100 6.45 9.95 5.85
C ASP A 100 5.89 8.54 5.72
N ILE A 101 5.12 8.33 4.66
CA ILE A 101 4.43 7.08 4.33
C ILE A 101 4.39 6.96 2.81
N LEU A 102 4.58 5.74 2.31
CA LEU A 102 4.37 5.39 0.92
C LEU A 102 3.07 4.57 0.81
N SER A 103 1.99 5.17 0.31
CA SER A 103 0.77 4.44 -0.11
C SER A 103 0.72 4.48 -1.63
N ARG A 104 1.20 3.42 -2.28
CA ARG A 104 1.41 3.39 -3.73
C ARG A 104 1.46 1.97 -4.24
N ASN A 105 0.33 1.29 -4.43
CA ASN A 105 0.22 -0.06 -5.03
C ASN A 105 1.50 -0.92 -4.90
N THR A 106 1.99 -1.09 -3.66
CA THR A 106 3.34 -1.63 -3.39
C THR A 106 3.20 -2.97 -2.70
N THR A 107 3.67 -4.02 -3.37
CA THR A 107 3.65 -5.36 -2.82
C THR A 107 4.54 -5.51 -1.61
N MET A 108 3.98 -6.06 -0.54
CA MET A 108 4.74 -6.57 0.60
C MET A 108 5.51 -7.83 0.20
N THR A 109 6.84 -7.76 0.27
CA THR A 109 7.73 -8.91 0.08
C THR A 109 8.71 -9.01 1.24
N SER A 110 9.27 -10.21 1.47
CA SER A 110 10.30 -10.40 2.50
C SER A 110 11.51 -9.50 2.26
N SER A 111 11.95 -9.32 1.02
CA SER A 111 13.08 -8.46 0.68
C SER A 111 12.80 -6.99 0.98
N ARG A 112 11.59 -6.50 0.69
CA ARG A 112 11.18 -5.12 0.98
C ARG A 112 11.03 -4.87 2.48
N ASP A 113 10.44 -5.81 3.23
CA ASP A 113 10.19 -5.65 4.68
C ASP A 113 11.41 -5.94 5.57
N ALA A 114 12.27 -6.88 5.18
CA ALA A 114 13.43 -7.27 5.99
C ALA A 114 14.74 -6.65 5.49
N GLY A 115 14.87 -6.41 4.19
CA GLY A 115 16.14 -6.05 3.56
C GLY A 115 16.36 -4.57 3.28
N MET A 116 15.29 -3.76 3.21
CA MET A 116 15.38 -2.37 2.72
C MET A 116 15.31 -1.31 3.83
N GLY A 117 15.32 -1.70 5.11
CA GLY A 117 15.11 -0.76 6.22
C GLY A 117 13.72 -0.11 6.21
N LEU A 118 12.75 -0.79 5.59
CA LEU A 118 11.35 -0.39 5.49
C LEU A 118 10.48 -1.40 6.23
N LYS A 119 9.27 -1.00 6.57
CA LYS A 119 8.28 -1.87 7.21
C LYS A 119 6.91 -1.72 6.60
N PHE A 120 6.23 -2.85 6.45
CA PHE A 120 4.82 -2.89 6.14
C PHE A 120 4.03 -2.94 7.46
N PRO A 121 3.07 -2.04 7.68
CA PRO A 121 2.21 -2.05 8.85
C PRO A 121 1.36 -3.32 8.99
N GLY A 122 1.30 -4.19 7.97
CA GLY A 122 0.54 -5.44 7.98
C GLY A 122 -0.91 -5.29 7.51
N PHE A 123 -1.46 -4.07 7.58
CA PHE A 123 -2.67 -3.73 6.83
C PHE A 123 -2.38 -3.77 5.32
N ILE A 124 -3.19 -4.53 4.58
CA ILE A 124 -3.11 -4.63 3.12
C ILE A 124 -4.28 -3.85 2.53
N THR A 125 -3.99 -2.75 1.85
CA THR A 125 -5.01 -1.91 1.19
C THR A 125 -5.73 -2.68 0.09
N TYR A 126 -5.00 -3.51 -0.66
CA TYR A 126 -5.56 -4.28 -1.76
C TYR A 126 -4.76 -5.57 -2.03
N TYR A 127 -5.40 -6.72 -2.04
CA TYR A 127 -4.84 -7.99 -2.48
C TYR A 127 -4.99 -8.15 -3.99
N ASP A 128 -3.88 -8.30 -4.69
CA ASP A 128 -3.83 -8.47 -6.14
C ASP A 128 -2.96 -9.66 -6.56
N GLY A 129 -2.79 -9.82 -7.87
CA GLY A 129 -1.75 -10.64 -8.47
C GLY A 129 -1.44 -10.21 -9.90
N ILE A 130 -0.27 -10.58 -10.39
CA ILE A 130 0.16 -10.22 -11.75
C ILE A 130 -0.65 -10.97 -12.80
N GLY A 131 -1.09 -10.24 -13.83
CA GLY A 131 -1.70 -10.77 -15.03
C GLY A 131 -1.07 -10.23 -16.31
N PHE A 132 -1.78 -10.43 -17.42
CA PHE A 132 -1.35 -10.04 -18.76
C PHE A 132 -2.51 -9.40 -19.51
N LEU A 133 -2.31 -8.20 -20.03
CA LEU A 133 -3.25 -7.46 -20.87
C LEU A 133 -2.79 -7.58 -22.32
N VAL A 134 -3.70 -8.03 -23.20
CA VAL A 134 -3.43 -8.21 -24.63
C VAL A 134 -4.52 -7.56 -25.46
N ASN A 135 -4.19 -7.18 -26.70
CA ASN A 135 -5.21 -6.83 -27.68
C ASN A 135 -5.90 -8.12 -28.19
N ASN A 136 -7.22 -8.10 -28.32
CA ASN A 136 -8.01 -9.24 -28.82
C ASN A 136 -7.54 -9.74 -30.18
N LYS A 137 -6.94 -8.88 -31.02
CA LYS A 137 -6.37 -9.24 -32.33
C LYS A 137 -5.20 -10.22 -32.24
N LEU A 138 -4.54 -10.33 -31.08
CA LEU A 138 -3.46 -11.30 -30.85
C LEU A 138 -3.98 -12.75 -30.86
N GLY A 139 -5.28 -12.96 -30.62
CA GLY A 139 -5.95 -14.26 -30.75
C GLY A 139 -5.69 -15.27 -29.63
N VAL A 140 -4.90 -14.89 -28.61
CA VAL A 140 -4.60 -15.72 -27.43
C VAL A 140 -5.68 -15.62 -26.35
N LYS A 141 -5.89 -16.69 -25.58
CA LYS A 141 -6.86 -16.73 -24.49
C LYS A 141 -6.23 -17.09 -23.13
N SER A 142 -4.97 -17.51 -23.13
CA SER A 142 -4.22 -17.89 -21.95
C SER A 142 -2.81 -17.31 -21.99
N ALA A 143 -2.27 -16.96 -20.82
CA ALA A 143 -0.88 -16.57 -20.66
C ALA A 143 0.11 -17.69 -21.06
N LYS A 144 -0.37 -18.95 -21.17
CA LYS A 144 0.43 -20.09 -21.65
C LYS A 144 0.65 -20.08 -23.16
N GLU A 145 -0.10 -19.26 -23.90
CA GLU A 145 0.00 -19.11 -25.36
C GLU A 145 0.94 -17.96 -25.75
N LEU A 146 1.65 -17.36 -24.79
CA LEU A 146 2.51 -16.19 -25.01
C LEU A 146 3.96 -16.54 -25.40
N ASP A 147 4.21 -17.75 -25.92
CA ASP A 147 5.56 -18.13 -26.33
C ASP A 147 6.08 -17.24 -27.47
N GLY A 148 7.26 -16.66 -27.26
CA GLY A 148 7.91 -15.72 -28.17
C GLY A 148 7.37 -14.29 -28.12
N ALA A 149 6.39 -13.99 -27.26
CA ALA A 149 5.77 -12.67 -27.20
C ALA A 149 6.73 -11.56 -26.73
N THR A 150 6.51 -10.34 -27.22
CA THR A 150 7.16 -9.13 -26.72
C THR A 150 6.32 -8.52 -25.60
N ILE A 151 6.91 -8.38 -24.40
CA ILE A 151 6.18 -8.00 -23.18
C ILE A 151 6.70 -6.68 -22.64
N CYS A 152 5.81 -5.70 -22.58
CA CYS A 152 6.01 -4.41 -21.91
C CYS A 152 5.94 -4.59 -20.39
N ILE A 153 6.99 -4.14 -19.69
CA ILE A 153 7.14 -4.28 -18.23
C ILE A 153 7.66 -2.97 -17.65
N GLN A 154 7.17 -2.54 -16.49
CA GLN A 154 7.79 -1.44 -15.75
C GLN A 154 8.99 -1.94 -14.94
N ALA A 155 10.13 -1.27 -15.07
CA ALA A 155 11.37 -1.63 -14.36
C ALA A 155 11.27 -1.37 -12.85
N GLY A 156 12.01 -2.15 -12.05
CA GLY A 156 12.06 -1.98 -10.59
C GLY A 156 10.79 -2.48 -9.87
N THR A 157 10.11 -3.45 -10.46
CA THR A 157 8.85 -4.03 -9.95
C THR A 157 9.01 -5.50 -9.59
N THR A 158 8.09 -6.02 -8.77
CA THR A 158 7.95 -7.48 -8.58
C THR A 158 7.55 -8.16 -9.88
N THR A 159 6.83 -7.44 -10.76
CA THR A 159 6.39 -7.90 -12.07
C THR A 159 7.52 -8.40 -12.95
N GLU A 160 8.59 -7.63 -13.05
CA GLU A 160 9.77 -8.01 -13.85
C GLU A 160 10.35 -9.36 -13.45
N LEU A 161 10.48 -9.62 -12.15
CA LEU A 161 11.01 -10.86 -11.61
C LEU A 161 10.03 -12.03 -11.78
N ASN A 162 8.76 -11.82 -11.44
CA ASN A 162 7.73 -12.85 -11.46
C ASN A 162 7.40 -13.31 -12.89
N VAL A 163 7.43 -12.41 -13.88
CA VAL A 163 7.24 -12.77 -15.29
C VAL A 163 8.41 -13.61 -15.79
N SER A 164 9.65 -13.25 -15.43
CA SER A 164 10.83 -14.06 -15.76
C SER A 164 10.71 -15.48 -15.21
N ASP A 165 10.32 -15.60 -13.93
CA ASP A 165 10.11 -16.88 -13.26
C ASP A 165 8.99 -17.70 -13.90
N TYR A 166 7.85 -17.08 -14.22
CA TYR A 166 6.71 -17.75 -14.87
C TYR A 166 7.08 -18.31 -16.24
N PHE A 167 7.72 -17.51 -17.10
CA PHE A 167 8.11 -17.96 -18.45
C PHE A 167 9.14 -19.09 -18.37
N ARG A 168 10.14 -18.98 -17.49
CA ARG A 168 11.12 -20.05 -17.26
C ARG A 168 10.46 -21.33 -16.75
N ALA A 169 9.56 -21.24 -15.78
CA ALA A 169 8.88 -22.40 -15.19
C ALA A 169 7.93 -23.14 -16.16
N ASN A 170 7.44 -22.45 -17.18
CA ASN A 170 6.56 -23.02 -18.21
C ASN A 170 7.27 -23.30 -19.54
N ASN A 171 8.61 -23.22 -19.58
CA ASN A 171 9.41 -23.41 -20.79
C ASN A 171 9.02 -22.49 -21.95
N LEU A 172 8.56 -21.28 -21.64
CA LEU A 172 8.19 -20.25 -22.61
C LEU A 172 9.35 -19.25 -22.78
N LYS A 173 9.47 -18.68 -23.98
CA LYS A 173 10.38 -17.56 -24.28
C LYS A 173 9.58 -16.27 -24.40
N TYR A 174 10.22 -15.15 -24.09
CA TYR A 174 9.64 -13.83 -24.33
C TYR A 174 10.75 -12.78 -24.49
N THR A 175 10.39 -11.64 -25.06
CA THR A 175 11.28 -10.48 -25.17
C THR A 175 10.78 -9.37 -24.24
N PRO A 176 11.47 -9.07 -23.12
CA PRO A 176 11.09 -7.95 -22.26
C PRO A 176 11.42 -6.61 -22.91
N ILE A 177 10.49 -5.65 -22.85
CA ILE A 177 10.75 -4.24 -23.08
C ILE A 177 10.42 -3.48 -21.79
N THR A 178 11.45 -2.91 -21.17
CA THR A 178 11.32 -2.23 -19.88
C THR A 178 11.06 -0.73 -20.05
N PHE A 179 10.17 -0.20 -19.21
CA PHE A 179 9.82 1.22 -19.15
C PHE A 179 9.95 1.78 -17.74
N ASP A 180 10.11 3.09 -17.62
CA ASP A 180 10.25 3.76 -16.33
C ASP A 180 8.88 4.10 -15.72
N THR A 181 7.91 4.45 -16.56
CA THR A 181 6.55 4.79 -16.14
C THR A 181 5.53 3.76 -16.63
N SER A 182 4.43 3.64 -15.89
CA SER A 182 3.34 2.76 -16.29
C SER A 182 2.66 3.23 -17.58
N ASP A 183 2.58 4.54 -17.81
CA ASP A 183 1.94 5.12 -18.99
C ASP A 183 2.71 4.86 -20.28
N GLU A 184 4.04 4.91 -20.24
CA GLU A 184 4.88 4.55 -21.40
C GLU A 184 4.71 3.08 -21.79
N SER A 185 4.61 2.19 -20.80
CA SER A 185 4.39 0.76 -21.04
C SER A 185 3.01 0.49 -21.68
N ALA A 186 1.97 1.19 -21.24
CA ALA A 186 0.63 1.07 -21.80
C ALA A 186 0.53 1.65 -23.23
N LYS A 187 1.14 2.83 -23.48
CA LYS A 187 1.23 3.42 -24.83
C LYS A 187 2.05 2.56 -25.80
N SER A 188 3.02 1.82 -25.28
CA SER A 188 3.84 0.91 -26.10
C SER A 188 3.07 -0.35 -26.48
N LEU A 189 2.19 -0.87 -25.60
CA LEU A 189 1.20 -1.88 -25.99
C LEU A 189 0.24 -1.31 -27.05
N GLU A 190 -0.30 -0.11 -26.83
CA GLU A 190 -1.29 0.50 -27.73
C GLU A 190 -0.76 0.76 -29.14
N SER A 191 0.52 1.15 -29.25
CA SER A 191 1.18 1.36 -30.55
C SER A 191 1.61 0.07 -31.25
N GLY A 192 1.43 -1.09 -30.62
CA GLY A 192 1.85 -2.39 -31.16
C GLY A 192 3.35 -2.67 -31.04
N ARG A 193 4.08 -1.90 -30.22
CA ARG A 193 5.50 -2.15 -29.92
C ARG A 193 5.67 -3.39 -29.02
N CYS A 194 4.67 -3.69 -28.21
CA CYS A 194 4.58 -4.91 -27.41
C CYS A 194 3.31 -5.67 -27.78
N ASP A 195 3.38 -7.00 -27.70
CA ASP A 195 2.21 -7.88 -27.85
C ASP A 195 1.39 -7.89 -26.55
N VAL A 196 2.07 -7.71 -25.41
CA VAL A 196 1.50 -7.88 -24.07
C VAL A 196 1.97 -6.76 -23.14
N LEU A 197 1.07 -6.25 -22.29
CA LEU A 197 1.43 -5.49 -21.08
C LEU A 197 1.21 -6.38 -19.86
N THR A 198 2.16 -6.42 -18.94
CA THR A 198 2.03 -7.17 -17.68
C THR A 198 2.24 -6.28 -16.47
N SER A 199 1.40 -6.51 -15.46
CA SER A 199 1.36 -5.78 -14.19
C SER A 199 0.36 -6.48 -13.25
N ASP A 200 0.16 -5.94 -12.06
CA ASP A 200 -0.93 -6.33 -11.17
C ASP A 200 -2.27 -6.14 -11.90
N LYS A 201 -3.23 -7.06 -11.75
CA LYS A 201 -4.47 -7.04 -12.54
C LYS A 201 -5.26 -5.76 -12.36
N SER A 202 -5.33 -5.22 -11.14
CA SER A 202 -6.00 -3.92 -10.90
C SER A 202 -5.34 -2.78 -11.68
N GLN A 203 -4.00 -2.77 -11.76
CA GLN A 203 -3.24 -1.82 -12.56
C GLN A 203 -3.48 -2.04 -14.06
N LEU A 204 -3.63 -3.28 -14.54
CA LEU A 204 -4.00 -3.55 -15.93
C LEU A 204 -5.39 -3.01 -16.27
N PHE A 205 -6.38 -3.14 -15.37
CA PHE A 205 -7.70 -2.52 -15.57
C PHE A 205 -7.62 -1.00 -15.64
N ALA A 206 -6.84 -0.37 -14.75
CA ALA A 206 -6.62 1.07 -14.71
C ALA A 206 -5.86 1.60 -15.94
N GLN A 207 -4.89 0.84 -16.47
CA GLN A 207 -4.17 1.20 -17.69
C GLN A 207 -5.05 1.00 -18.92
N ARG A 208 -5.81 -0.11 -18.98
CA ARG A 208 -6.79 -0.36 -20.04
C ARG A 208 -7.81 0.77 -20.16
N SER A 209 -8.28 1.35 -19.06
CA SER A 209 -9.26 2.45 -19.09
C SER A 209 -8.71 3.75 -19.70
N LYS A 210 -7.39 3.89 -19.85
CA LYS A 210 -6.73 5.05 -20.48
C LYS A 210 -6.47 4.87 -21.97
N LEU A 211 -6.61 3.65 -22.50
CA LEU A 211 -6.40 3.37 -23.92
C LEU A 211 -7.50 4.00 -24.77
N ALA A 212 -7.21 4.28 -26.03
CA ALA A 212 -8.14 4.85 -27.00
C ALA A 212 -9.30 3.89 -27.32
N SER A 213 -9.09 2.58 -27.22
CA SER A 213 -10.12 1.56 -27.43
C SER A 213 -10.07 0.47 -26.36
N PRO A 214 -10.48 0.75 -25.11
CA PRO A 214 -10.33 -0.16 -23.97
C PRO A 214 -10.97 -1.54 -24.19
N LYS A 215 -12.07 -1.59 -24.95
CA LYS A 215 -12.83 -2.82 -25.25
C LYS A 215 -12.07 -3.80 -26.15
N ASP A 216 -11.06 -3.33 -26.86
CA ASP A 216 -10.21 -4.16 -27.72
C ASP A 216 -9.16 -4.94 -26.91
N TYR A 217 -9.05 -4.69 -25.61
CA TYR A 217 -8.06 -5.30 -24.74
C TYR A 217 -8.69 -6.15 -23.64
N VAL A 218 -8.10 -7.31 -23.40
CA VAL A 218 -8.55 -8.28 -22.41
C VAL A 218 -7.42 -8.62 -21.46
N VAL A 219 -7.73 -8.70 -20.17
CA VAL A 219 -6.83 -9.26 -19.16
C VAL A 219 -7.01 -10.77 -19.19
N LEU A 220 -5.92 -11.51 -19.45
CA LEU A 220 -5.94 -12.96 -19.52
C LEU A 220 -6.27 -13.60 -18.14
N PRO A 221 -6.82 -14.83 -18.11
CA PRO A 221 -7.33 -15.43 -16.89
C PRO A 221 -6.27 -15.70 -15.83
N GLU A 222 -5.04 -16.04 -16.22
CA GLU A 222 -3.99 -16.45 -15.29
C GLU A 222 -3.58 -15.32 -14.34
N THR A 223 -3.35 -15.70 -13.07
CA THR A 223 -2.68 -14.87 -12.07
C THR A 223 -1.41 -15.59 -11.66
N ILE A 224 -0.24 -14.98 -11.86
CA ILE A 224 1.04 -15.68 -11.72
C ILE A 224 1.75 -15.43 -10.38
N SER A 225 1.23 -14.52 -9.56
CA SER A 225 1.86 -14.12 -8.31
C SER A 225 0.84 -13.73 -7.24
N LYS A 226 1.33 -13.52 -6.01
CA LYS A 226 0.59 -12.91 -4.91
C LYS A 226 1.14 -11.50 -4.71
N GLU A 227 0.29 -10.49 -4.83
CA GLU A 227 0.70 -9.08 -4.72
C GLU A 227 -0.14 -8.38 -3.65
N PRO A 228 0.11 -8.64 -2.35
CA PRO A 228 -0.53 -7.88 -1.27
C PRO A 228 0.00 -6.45 -1.23
N LEU A 229 -0.81 -5.51 -1.72
CA LEU A 229 -0.48 -4.08 -1.82
C LEU A 229 -0.80 -3.38 -0.52
N GLY A 230 0.21 -2.75 0.09
CA GLY A 230 0.03 -2.06 1.36
C GLY A 230 0.86 -0.80 1.50
N PRO A 231 0.54 0.03 2.50
CA PRO A 231 1.38 1.15 2.87
C PRO A 231 2.75 0.68 3.36
N VAL A 232 3.75 1.56 3.22
CA VAL A 232 5.11 1.32 3.69
C VAL A 232 5.56 2.50 4.53
N VAL A 233 6.23 2.20 5.64
CA VAL A 233 6.88 3.18 6.51
C VAL A 233 8.36 2.83 6.68
N ARG A 234 9.15 3.76 7.25
CA ARG A 234 10.53 3.45 7.63
C ARG A 234 10.56 2.47 8.80
N ASN A 235 11.58 1.62 8.85
CA ASN A 235 11.85 0.79 10.01
C ASN A 235 12.33 1.65 11.21
N GLY A 236 12.16 1.16 12.43
CA GLY A 236 12.67 1.79 13.65
C GLY A 236 11.77 2.88 14.25
N ASP A 237 10.55 3.06 13.74
CA ASP A 237 9.53 3.97 14.28
C ASP A 237 8.22 3.20 14.52
N ASP A 238 8.19 2.41 15.61
CA ASP A 238 7.06 1.55 15.96
C ASP A 238 5.77 2.34 16.25
N GLU A 239 5.91 3.58 16.71
CA GLU A 239 4.80 4.48 16.96
C GLU A 239 4.11 4.88 15.67
N TRP A 240 4.87 5.36 14.68
CA TRP A 240 4.33 5.68 13.36
C TRP A 240 3.77 4.43 12.65
N LEU A 241 4.48 3.30 12.75
CA LEU A 241 4.02 2.00 12.25
C LEU A 241 2.67 1.61 12.85
N ALA A 242 2.48 1.78 14.15
CA ALA A 242 1.24 1.46 14.85
C ALA A 242 0.09 2.36 14.40
N ILE A 243 0.32 3.68 14.26
CA ILE A 243 -0.70 4.61 13.77
C ILE A 243 -1.18 4.19 12.38
N VAL A 244 -0.24 4.00 11.44
CA VAL A 244 -0.60 3.62 10.07
C VAL A 244 -1.34 2.27 10.05
N ARG A 245 -0.84 1.26 10.77
CA ARG A 245 -1.51 -0.05 10.90
C ARG A 245 -2.96 0.09 11.37
N TRP A 246 -3.18 0.80 12.47
CA TRP A 246 -4.48 0.87 13.10
C TRP A 246 -5.47 1.76 12.34
N VAL A 247 -5.00 2.75 11.58
CA VAL A 247 -5.85 3.49 10.62
C VAL A 247 -6.53 2.53 9.63
N GLY A 248 -5.77 1.62 9.01
CA GLY A 248 -6.35 0.65 8.08
C GLY A 248 -7.31 -0.32 8.73
N TYR A 249 -6.92 -0.88 9.89
CA TYR A 249 -7.79 -1.79 10.63
C TYR A 249 -9.04 -1.13 11.21
N ALA A 250 -9.00 0.15 11.59
CA ALA A 250 -10.19 0.87 12.03
C ALA A 250 -11.18 1.09 10.89
N MET A 251 -10.70 1.39 9.67
CA MET A 251 -11.57 1.51 8.49
C MET A 251 -12.26 0.20 8.14
N LEU A 252 -11.57 -0.94 8.30
CA LEU A 252 -12.16 -2.27 8.14
C LEU A 252 -13.15 -2.63 9.25
N ASN A 253 -12.81 -2.41 10.51
CA ASN A 253 -13.72 -2.62 11.64
C ASN A 253 -14.98 -1.73 11.51
N ALA A 254 -14.85 -0.50 11.00
CA ALA A 254 -16.00 0.36 10.73
C ALA A 254 -16.90 -0.21 9.63
N GLU A 255 -16.33 -0.76 8.56
CA GLU A 255 -17.10 -1.44 7.52
C GLU A 255 -17.83 -2.67 8.08
N GLU A 256 -17.12 -3.53 8.83
CA GLU A 256 -17.69 -4.72 9.46
C GLU A 256 -18.82 -4.39 10.44
N ALA A 257 -18.72 -3.27 11.15
CA ALA A 257 -19.74 -2.79 12.07
C ALA A 257 -20.90 -2.03 11.39
N GLY A 258 -20.88 -1.82 10.07
CA GLY A 258 -21.89 -1.01 9.36
C GLY A 258 -21.80 0.49 9.66
N VAL A 259 -20.66 0.95 10.18
CA VAL A 259 -20.38 2.37 10.43
C VAL A 259 -19.83 3.00 9.15
N THR A 260 -20.48 4.06 8.69
CA THR A 260 -20.24 4.75 7.43
C THR A 260 -20.01 6.24 7.67
N SER A 261 -19.52 6.94 6.65
CA SER A 261 -19.41 8.40 6.66
C SER A 261 -20.71 9.12 7.02
N LYS A 262 -21.87 8.50 6.74
CA LYS A 262 -23.21 9.08 6.96
C LYS A 262 -23.76 8.90 8.37
N ASN A 263 -23.36 7.85 9.09
CA ASN A 263 -23.95 7.52 10.40
C ASN A 263 -22.96 7.59 11.57
N VAL A 264 -21.64 7.71 11.32
CA VAL A 264 -20.61 7.60 12.37
C VAL A 264 -20.80 8.58 13.54
N GLU A 265 -21.23 9.82 13.27
CA GLU A 265 -21.47 10.80 14.33
C GLU A 265 -22.69 10.47 15.21
N ALA A 266 -23.70 9.80 14.63
CA ALA A 266 -24.86 9.33 15.37
C ALA A 266 -24.51 8.07 16.19
N GLU A 267 -23.81 7.12 15.58
CA GLU A 267 -23.33 5.90 16.25
C GLU A 267 -22.42 6.22 17.43
N ALA A 268 -21.49 7.16 17.28
CA ALA A 268 -20.58 7.58 18.35
C ALA A 268 -21.30 8.15 19.60
N LYS A 269 -22.55 8.60 19.46
CA LYS A 269 -23.35 9.18 20.56
C LYS A 269 -24.35 8.21 21.16
N ALA A 270 -24.88 7.29 20.36
CA ALA A 270 -26.09 6.54 20.70
C ALA A 270 -25.94 5.02 20.64
N THR A 271 -24.83 4.50 20.12
CA THR A 271 -24.66 3.06 19.96
C THR A 271 -24.75 2.34 21.31
N LYS A 272 -25.47 1.20 21.31
CA LYS A 272 -25.55 0.28 22.44
C LYS A 272 -24.58 -0.88 22.29
N ASN A 273 -23.93 -1.02 21.12
CA ASN A 273 -22.96 -2.07 20.86
C ASN A 273 -21.61 -1.68 21.50
N PRO A 274 -21.10 -2.46 22.49
CA PRO A 274 -19.84 -2.14 23.15
C PRO A 274 -18.62 -2.14 22.23
N ASP A 275 -18.61 -2.95 21.17
CA ASP A 275 -17.53 -2.95 20.16
C ASP A 275 -17.51 -1.63 19.38
N VAL A 276 -18.67 -1.15 18.95
CA VAL A 276 -18.81 0.12 18.24
C VAL A 276 -18.50 1.30 19.15
N ALA A 277 -18.94 1.26 20.41
CA ALA A 277 -18.64 2.30 21.39
C ALA A 277 -17.13 2.46 21.60
N ARG A 278 -16.37 1.35 21.68
CA ARG A 278 -14.91 1.38 21.79
C ARG A 278 -14.22 1.86 20.53
N LEU A 279 -14.64 1.32 19.39
CA LEU A 279 -14.11 1.71 18.08
C LEU A 279 -14.22 3.23 17.87
N LEU A 280 -15.35 3.82 18.26
CA LEU A 280 -15.66 5.25 18.05
C LEU A 280 -15.22 6.16 19.19
N GLY A 281 -14.56 5.63 20.23
CA GLY A 281 -14.05 6.41 21.36
C GLY A 281 -15.12 6.92 22.33
N ALA A 282 -16.30 6.28 22.36
CA ALA A 282 -17.33 6.47 23.36
C ALA A 282 -17.08 5.65 24.64
N ASP A 283 -16.31 4.56 24.53
CA ASP A 283 -15.83 3.72 25.63
C ASP A 283 -14.31 3.55 25.53
N GLY A 284 -13.58 3.85 26.62
CA GLY A 284 -12.11 3.82 26.67
C GLY A 284 -11.38 5.02 26.05
N GLU A 285 -10.04 4.99 26.09
CA GLU A 285 -9.15 6.04 25.57
C GLU A 285 -8.11 5.49 24.58
N TYR A 286 -8.46 4.52 23.72
CA TYR A 286 -7.54 3.81 22.84
C TYR A 286 -6.72 4.69 21.87
N GLY A 287 -7.22 5.89 21.54
CA GLY A 287 -6.45 6.87 20.77
C GLY A 287 -5.16 7.33 21.48
N LYS A 288 -5.14 7.32 22.82
CA LYS A 288 -4.01 7.77 23.65
C LYS A 288 -2.77 6.89 23.44
N ASP A 289 -2.96 5.58 23.29
CA ASP A 289 -1.87 4.63 23.05
C ASP A 289 -1.22 4.83 21.68
N LEU A 290 -1.96 5.44 20.75
CA LEU A 290 -1.51 5.84 19.42
C LEU A 290 -1.13 7.33 19.34
N LYS A 291 -1.16 8.06 20.47
CA LYS A 291 -0.97 9.52 20.57
C LYS A 291 -1.84 10.34 19.60
N VAL A 292 -3.04 9.86 19.32
CA VAL A 292 -4.09 10.57 18.57
C VAL A 292 -5.29 10.88 19.47
N LYS A 293 -6.24 11.68 18.97
CA LYS A 293 -7.45 12.01 19.74
C LYS A 293 -8.29 10.76 20.00
N LYS A 294 -9.06 10.75 21.08
CA LYS A 294 -9.93 9.62 21.44
C LYS A 294 -10.92 9.25 20.33
N ASP A 295 -11.38 10.23 19.56
CA ASP A 295 -12.37 10.11 18.49
C ASP A 295 -11.72 9.93 17.09
N TRP A 296 -10.46 9.51 17.02
CA TRP A 296 -9.70 9.40 15.77
C TRP A 296 -10.40 8.58 14.69
N VAL A 297 -11.10 7.49 15.05
CA VAL A 297 -11.89 6.69 14.08
C VAL A 297 -13.09 7.47 13.55
N VAL A 298 -13.78 8.24 14.40
CA VAL A 298 -14.85 9.14 13.98
C VAL A 298 -14.31 10.17 12.98
N GLN A 299 -13.12 10.72 13.24
CA GLN A 299 -12.47 11.68 12.35
C GLN A 299 -12.11 11.06 10.99
N ILE A 300 -11.65 9.82 10.96
CA ILE A 300 -11.37 9.08 9.71
C ILE A 300 -12.67 8.86 8.95
N VAL A 301 -13.64 8.15 9.55
CA VAL A 301 -14.80 7.65 8.83
C VAL A 301 -15.69 8.80 8.36
N LYS A 302 -15.84 9.88 9.14
CA LYS A 302 -16.67 11.02 8.70
C LYS A 302 -16.08 11.77 7.50
N GLN A 303 -14.76 11.74 7.31
CA GLN A 303 -14.07 12.52 6.26
C GLN A 303 -13.69 11.67 5.04
N VAL A 304 -13.41 10.38 5.25
CA VAL A 304 -12.87 9.46 4.24
C VAL A 304 -13.77 8.24 4.04
N GLY A 305 -14.70 7.95 4.95
CA GLY A 305 -15.51 6.74 4.93
C GLY A 305 -14.78 5.52 5.51
N ASN A 306 -15.50 4.41 5.61
CA ASN A 306 -14.92 3.10 5.94
C ASN A 306 -14.17 2.47 4.73
N TYR A 307 -13.60 1.27 4.90
CA TYR A 307 -12.87 0.60 3.82
C TYR A 307 -13.75 0.34 2.58
N GLY A 308 -14.97 -0.15 2.77
CA GLY A 308 -15.92 -0.38 1.67
C GLY A 308 -16.26 0.89 0.89
N GLU A 309 -16.54 2.01 1.57
CA GLU A 309 -16.80 3.31 0.94
C GLU A 309 -15.56 3.83 0.16
N MET A 310 -14.36 3.59 0.71
CA MET A 310 -13.10 3.91 0.05
C MET A 310 -12.87 3.04 -1.19
N PHE A 311 -13.18 1.74 -1.13
CA PHE A 311 -13.08 0.82 -2.25
C PHE A 311 -14.07 1.19 -3.37
N GLU A 312 -15.35 1.33 -3.05
CA GLU A 312 -16.41 1.50 -4.05
C GLU A 312 -16.25 2.79 -4.86
N ARG A 313 -15.85 3.91 -4.23
CA ARG A 313 -15.68 5.17 -4.96
C ARG A 313 -14.46 5.19 -5.89
N ASN A 314 -13.48 4.33 -5.65
CA ASN A 314 -12.18 4.38 -6.32
C ASN A 314 -11.97 3.22 -7.29
N LEU A 315 -12.43 2.01 -6.95
CA LEU A 315 -12.19 0.79 -7.72
C LEU A 315 -13.49 0.06 -8.10
N GLY A 316 -14.55 0.24 -7.32
CA GLY A 316 -15.77 -0.56 -7.39
C GLY A 316 -16.57 -0.43 -8.68
N LYS A 317 -17.75 -1.07 -8.69
CA LYS A 317 -18.63 -1.19 -9.87
C LYS A 317 -19.17 0.13 -10.39
N SER A 318 -19.22 1.16 -9.55
CA SER A 318 -19.61 2.51 -9.97
C SER A 318 -18.50 3.32 -10.65
N THR A 319 -17.30 2.76 -10.76
CA THR A 319 -16.15 3.43 -11.38
C THR A 319 -15.87 2.85 -12.77
N PRO A 320 -15.12 3.57 -13.64
CA PRO A 320 -14.68 3.03 -14.93
C PRO A 320 -13.83 1.75 -14.85
N LEU A 321 -13.33 1.37 -13.65
CA LEU A 321 -12.56 0.14 -13.47
C LEU A 321 -13.46 -1.10 -13.28
N GLU A 322 -14.67 -0.91 -12.75
CA GLU A 322 -15.67 -1.95 -12.51
C GLU A 322 -15.14 -3.19 -11.74
N ILE A 323 -14.23 -2.99 -10.78
CA ILE A 323 -13.58 -4.09 -10.05
C ILE A 323 -14.51 -4.62 -8.95
N ASP A 324 -14.67 -5.94 -8.91
CA ASP A 324 -15.34 -6.63 -7.80
C ASP A 324 -14.45 -6.71 -6.56
N ARG A 325 -15.06 -6.74 -5.37
CA ARG A 325 -14.33 -6.89 -4.11
C ARG A 325 -13.42 -8.12 -4.11
N GLY A 326 -13.92 -9.29 -4.51
CA GLY A 326 -13.12 -10.53 -4.57
C GLY A 326 -12.39 -10.81 -3.24
N LEU A 327 -11.07 -11.01 -3.30
CA LEU A 327 -10.22 -11.18 -2.11
C LEU A 327 -10.30 -9.98 -1.15
N ASN A 328 -10.64 -8.80 -1.64
CA ASN A 328 -10.77 -7.57 -0.86
C ASN A 328 -12.14 -7.43 -0.17
N ALA A 329 -13.04 -8.40 -0.29
CA ALA A 329 -14.22 -8.46 0.55
C ALA A 329 -13.83 -8.69 2.02
N LEU A 330 -14.73 -8.33 2.95
CA LEU A 330 -14.56 -8.67 4.36
C LEU A 330 -14.41 -10.18 4.55
N TRP A 331 -13.67 -10.58 5.57
CA TRP A 331 -13.44 -11.97 5.93
C TRP A 331 -14.75 -12.77 6.15
N ASN A 332 -15.78 -12.12 6.68
CA ASN A 332 -17.11 -12.70 6.90
C ASN A 332 -18.02 -12.64 5.66
N ASN A 333 -17.52 -12.09 4.55
CA ASN A 333 -18.20 -11.97 3.25
C ASN A 333 -17.41 -12.65 2.11
N GLY A 334 -16.62 -13.68 2.44
CA GLY A 334 -15.90 -14.51 1.48
C GLY A 334 -14.57 -13.94 0.95
N GLY A 335 -14.13 -12.79 1.46
CA GLY A 335 -12.80 -12.25 1.19
C GLY A 335 -11.81 -12.53 2.31
N ILE A 336 -10.69 -11.81 2.30
CA ILE A 336 -9.59 -11.96 3.26
C ILE A 336 -9.19 -10.63 3.92
N GLN A 337 -9.99 -9.58 3.76
CA GLN A 337 -9.82 -8.38 4.57
C GLN A 337 -10.29 -8.66 6.00
N TYR A 338 -9.33 -8.83 6.90
CA TYR A 338 -9.52 -9.16 8.31
C TYR A 338 -8.81 -8.14 9.17
N ALA A 339 -9.55 -7.46 10.05
CA ALA A 339 -8.99 -6.50 10.98
C ALA A 339 -8.90 -7.11 12.39
N PRO A 340 -7.75 -7.01 13.06
CA PRO A 340 -7.69 -7.18 14.50
C PRO A 340 -8.67 -6.22 15.21
N PRO A 341 -9.24 -6.63 16.36
CA PRO A 341 -10.20 -5.81 17.08
C PRO A 341 -9.53 -4.60 17.74
N VAL A 342 -10.24 -3.46 17.79
CA VAL A 342 -9.89 -2.32 18.65
C VAL A 342 -10.43 -2.59 20.06
N ARG A 343 -9.54 -2.97 20.98
CA ARG A 343 -9.89 -3.57 22.28
C ARG A 343 -8.95 -3.18 23.39
#